data_AF-A0A9E3KXM3-F1
#
_entry.id   AF-A0A9E3KXM3-F1
#
_cell.length_a   1.000
_cell.length_b   1.000
_cell.length_c   1.000
_cell.angle_alpha   90.00
_cell.angle_beta   90.00
_cell.angle_gamma   90.00
#
_symmetry.space_group_name_H-M   'P 1'
#
loop_
_entity.id
_entity.type
_entity.pdbx_description
1 polymer ?
#
loop_
_entity_poly.entity_id
_entity_poly.type
_entity_poly.pdbx_seq_one_letter_code
_entity_poly.pdbx_strand_id
1 'polypeptide(L)'
;MSFRSLCVSAALLASFSLGFDRAVAQSSPSPASPAPAASPSPSTSPAPAASASPAPAATPAPAASASPAPSASPPAATEAPATAQAAEPFGEPITLDAKKVVIAKGNANWDSAFDTLIDSFKALEALLDKQGIKPAGNVMIVYTSTDDTGFTFLAEVPVEQEPKNLAKNMSLGKSPDGKALKFVHHGSYDNMDNTYEAITNHLDDKKLEAKDTFIEEYITDPLKTAEDKLVINVYVPLK
;
A
#
# COMPACT_ATOMS: atom_id res chain seq x y z
N MET A 1 -2.95 6.68 10.14
CA MET A 1 -1.64 6.16 10.59
C MET A 1 -1.24 5.14 9.53
N SER A 2 -0.41 5.55 8.57
CA SER A 2 0.05 4.68 7.47
C SER A 2 0.76 3.44 8.01
N PHE A 3 0.72 2.35 7.23
CA PHE A 3 1.20 0.97 7.45
C PHE A 3 2.47 0.82 8.32
N ARG A 4 3.35 1.83 8.34
CA ARG A 4 4.54 1.93 9.20
C ARG A 4 4.28 1.97 10.69
N SER A 5 3.13 2.47 11.12
CA SER A 5 2.92 2.80 12.54
C SER A 5 2.42 1.64 13.40
N LEU A 6 2.03 0.50 12.80
CA LEU A 6 1.43 -0.61 13.55
C LEU A 6 2.47 -1.64 14.06
N CYS A 7 3.67 -1.71 13.48
CA CYS A 7 4.70 -2.66 13.92
C CYS A 7 5.70 -2.10 14.95
N VAL A 8 5.68 -0.79 15.23
CA VAL A 8 6.59 -0.18 16.21
C VAL A 8 5.91 -0.11 17.59
N SER A 9 5.77 -1.24 18.27
CA SER A 9 5.59 -1.25 19.74
C SER A 9 5.83 -2.63 20.35
N ALA A 10 7.10 -3.02 20.47
CA ALA A 10 7.54 -3.93 21.53
C ALA A 10 9.06 -3.84 21.74
N ALA A 11 9.51 -2.69 22.26
CA ALA A 11 10.82 -2.61 22.90
C ALA A 11 10.74 -3.35 24.24
N LEU A 12 11.21 -4.60 24.26
CA LEU A 12 11.48 -5.32 25.51
C LEU A 12 13.00 -5.46 25.69
N LEU A 13 13.47 -4.67 26.65
CA LEU A 13 14.83 -4.63 27.18
C LEU A 13 15.24 -6.01 27.69
N ALA A 14 16.26 -6.61 27.08
CA ALA A 14 17.01 -7.72 27.67
C ALA A 14 18.49 -7.33 27.74
N SER A 15 18.88 -6.81 28.89
CA SER A 15 20.27 -6.56 29.26
C SER A 15 21.03 -7.88 29.37
N PHE A 16 22.02 -8.10 28.50
CA PHE A 16 23.03 -9.15 28.69
C PHE A 16 24.42 -8.49 28.67
N SER A 17 25.14 -8.64 29.79
CA SER A 17 26.48 -8.10 29.98
C SER A 17 27.56 -9.14 29.69
N LEU A 18 28.67 -8.62 29.15
CA LEU A 18 30.08 -9.06 29.26
C LEU A 18 30.55 -10.29 28.48
N GLY A 19 31.49 -10.04 27.55
CA GLY A 19 32.58 -10.97 27.22
C GLY A 19 33.16 -10.79 25.82
N PHE A 20 34.41 -10.29 25.74
CA PHE A 20 35.46 -10.48 24.69
C PHE A 20 35.02 -10.43 23.20
N ASP A 21 35.62 -9.63 22.32
CA ASP A 21 37.01 -9.78 21.92
C ASP A 21 37.45 -8.59 21.04
N ARG A 22 38.77 -8.47 20.88
CA ARG A 22 39.53 -7.39 20.30
C ARG A 22 39.64 -7.58 18.79
N ALA A 23 39.10 -6.68 17.99
CA ALA A 23 39.42 -6.62 16.55
C ALA A 23 39.70 -5.19 16.09
N VAL A 24 40.92 -5.00 15.58
CA VAL A 24 41.44 -3.79 14.95
C VAL A 24 40.87 -3.68 13.53
N ALA A 25 40.31 -2.53 13.16
CA ALA A 25 40.18 -2.16 11.76
C ALA A 25 40.02 -0.63 11.64
N GLN A 26 41.13 0.02 11.29
CA GLN A 26 41.13 1.34 10.65
C GLN A 26 40.32 1.28 9.36
N SER A 27 39.50 2.28 9.10
CA SER A 27 39.07 2.62 7.74
C SER A 27 38.98 4.14 7.61
N SER A 28 39.82 4.63 6.70
CA SER A 28 40.08 6.02 6.34
C SER A 28 38.87 6.69 5.65
N PRO A 29 38.88 8.03 5.49
CA PRO A 29 37.67 8.83 5.30
C PRO A 29 37.16 8.91 3.86
N SER A 30 35.85 9.20 3.75
CA SER A 30 35.13 9.57 2.52
C SER A 30 35.80 10.74 1.78
N PRO A 31 35.87 10.72 0.44
CA PRO A 31 36.13 11.92 -0.34
C PRO A 31 34.84 12.75 -0.49
N ALA A 32 34.93 14.01 -0.06
CA ALA A 32 33.98 15.07 -0.33
C ALA A 32 33.94 15.42 -1.82
N SER A 33 32.75 15.73 -2.34
CA SER A 33 32.58 16.38 -3.65
C SER A 33 32.22 17.86 -3.46
N PRO A 34 32.83 18.80 -4.21
CA PRO A 34 32.76 20.23 -3.94
C PRO A 34 31.58 20.95 -4.64
N ALA A 35 31.02 21.95 -3.95
CA ALA A 35 30.33 23.11 -4.54
C ALA A 35 31.35 24.24 -4.75
N PRO A 36 31.29 25.02 -5.85
CA PRO A 36 30.94 26.46 -5.79
C PRO A 36 30.30 26.98 -7.12
N ALA A 37 29.82 28.21 -7.38
CA ALA A 37 29.52 29.45 -6.64
C ALA A 37 28.67 30.39 -7.55
N ALA A 38 28.17 31.44 -6.90
CA ALA A 38 27.38 32.63 -7.26
C ALA A 38 27.60 33.42 -8.60
N SER A 39 26.48 34.04 -9.06
CA SER A 39 26.19 35.46 -9.47
C SER A 39 27.06 36.18 -10.54
N PRO A 40 26.57 37.20 -11.32
CA PRO A 40 25.71 38.34 -10.88
C PRO A 40 24.68 38.96 -11.87
N SER A 41 23.86 39.90 -11.35
CA SER A 41 22.94 40.84 -12.05
C SER A 41 23.63 41.97 -12.82
N PRO A 42 22.88 42.70 -13.68
CA PRO A 42 22.75 44.17 -13.53
C PRO A 42 21.29 44.66 -13.78
N SER A 43 20.66 45.49 -12.93
CA SER A 43 20.73 46.96 -12.73
C SER A 43 19.74 47.81 -13.55
N THR A 44 18.78 48.41 -12.81
CA THR A 44 18.28 49.81 -12.80
C THR A 44 17.59 50.46 -14.01
N SER A 45 16.43 51.10 -13.73
CA SER A 45 16.09 52.54 -13.90
C SER A 45 14.65 52.78 -14.48
N PRO A 46 14.04 53.98 -14.40
CA PRO A 46 13.45 54.62 -13.20
C PRO A 46 11.96 55.01 -13.39
N ALA A 47 11.30 55.38 -12.28
CA ALA A 47 9.99 56.04 -12.25
C ALA A 47 10.03 57.47 -12.84
N PRO A 48 8.87 58.03 -13.24
CA PRO A 48 8.37 59.17 -12.47
C PRO A 48 6.84 59.22 -12.28
N ALA A 49 6.46 59.97 -11.24
CA ALA A 49 5.13 60.28 -10.76
C ALA A 49 4.34 61.27 -11.64
N ALA A 50 3.02 61.31 -11.51
CA ALA A 50 2.29 62.45 -10.91
C ALA A 50 0.76 62.33 -11.06
N SER A 51 0.10 62.80 -10.00
CA SER A 51 -1.32 62.90 -9.68
C SER A 51 -2.25 63.55 -10.70
N ALA A 52 -3.54 63.19 -10.65
CA ALA A 52 -4.61 64.13 -10.32
C ALA A 52 -5.93 63.41 -9.98
N SER A 53 -6.46 63.70 -8.79
CA SER A 53 -7.88 63.57 -8.42
C SER A 53 -8.55 64.93 -8.66
N PRO A 54 -9.86 64.98 -8.96
CA PRO A 54 -10.76 65.48 -7.92
C PRO A 54 -12.12 64.76 -7.84
N ALA A 55 -12.63 64.66 -6.60
CA ALA A 55 -14.03 64.40 -6.24
C ALA A 55 -14.82 65.74 -6.16
N PRO A 56 -16.04 65.86 -5.57
CA PRO A 56 -17.17 64.94 -5.32
C PRO A 56 -18.55 65.56 -5.73
N ALA A 57 -19.66 64.80 -5.61
CA ALA A 57 -21.04 65.20 -5.23
C ALA A 57 -22.05 64.20 -5.83
N ALA A 58 -23.16 63.79 -5.23
CA ALA A 58 -23.74 63.87 -3.91
C ALA A 58 -24.85 62.80 -3.88
N THR A 59 -24.98 62.07 -2.77
CA THR A 59 -26.15 61.22 -2.46
C THR A 59 -27.43 62.07 -2.35
N PRO A 60 -28.61 61.53 -2.73
CA PRO A 60 -29.45 60.92 -1.70
C PRO A 60 -30.11 59.59 -2.10
N ALA A 61 -30.15 58.66 -1.14
CA ALA A 61 -31.05 57.50 -1.09
C ALA A 61 -32.52 57.98 -0.92
N PRO A 62 -33.59 57.19 -1.22
CA PRO A 62 -33.82 55.91 -0.54
C PRO A 62 -34.60 54.82 -1.33
N ALA A 63 -34.70 53.66 -0.65
CA ALA A 63 -35.74 52.62 -0.72
C ALA A 63 -35.56 51.45 -1.71
N ALA A 64 -34.90 50.42 -1.17
CA ALA A 64 -35.21 48.98 -1.24
C ALA A 64 -36.25 48.47 -2.26
N SER A 65 -35.80 47.59 -3.15
CA SER A 65 -36.31 46.22 -3.25
C SER A 65 -35.33 45.35 -4.04
N ALA A 66 -35.18 44.11 -3.59
CA ALA A 66 -34.10 43.20 -3.90
C ALA A 66 -33.91 42.92 -5.40
N SER A 67 -32.67 43.10 -5.85
CA SER A 67 -32.20 42.66 -7.16
C SER A 67 -31.83 41.16 -7.11
N PRO A 68 -32.15 40.37 -8.15
CA PRO A 68 -31.61 39.03 -8.32
C PRO A 68 -30.10 39.14 -8.63
N ALA A 69 -29.27 38.39 -7.91
CA ALA A 69 -27.85 38.31 -8.18
C ALA A 69 -27.55 37.36 -9.36
N PRO A 70 -26.65 37.74 -10.27
CA PRO A 70 -26.24 36.91 -11.41
C PRO A 70 -25.04 36.00 -11.10
N SER A 71 -24.99 34.89 -11.84
CA SER A 71 -23.88 33.98 -12.17
C SER A 71 -22.78 33.73 -11.12
N ALA A 72 -22.91 32.60 -10.42
CA ALA A 72 -21.77 31.84 -9.94
C ALA A 72 -21.21 30.96 -11.08
N SER A 73 -19.88 30.94 -11.20
CA SER A 73 -19.10 30.02 -12.02
C SER A 73 -19.57 28.56 -11.88
N PRO A 74 -19.50 27.73 -12.93
CA PRO A 74 -19.81 26.30 -12.80
C PRO A 74 -18.90 25.69 -11.75
N PRO A 75 -19.44 24.99 -10.72
CA PRO A 75 -18.60 24.19 -9.86
C PRO A 75 -17.89 23.14 -10.72
N ALA A 76 -16.58 23.01 -10.52
CA ALA A 76 -15.83 21.86 -10.98
C ALA A 76 -16.66 20.62 -10.69
N ALA A 77 -16.89 19.82 -11.74
CA ALA A 77 -17.61 18.57 -11.64
C ALA A 77 -17.06 17.80 -10.44
N THR A 78 -17.89 17.66 -9.41
CA THR A 78 -17.86 16.48 -8.56
C THR A 78 -17.85 15.32 -9.54
N GLU A 79 -16.69 14.70 -9.73
CA GLU A 79 -16.61 13.35 -10.24
C GLU A 79 -17.60 12.56 -9.40
N ALA A 80 -18.69 12.15 -10.06
CA ALA A 80 -19.64 11.24 -9.48
C ALA A 80 -18.82 10.08 -8.93
N PRO A 81 -18.96 9.69 -7.64
CA PRO A 81 -18.35 8.48 -7.17
C PRO A 81 -18.80 7.38 -8.14
N ALA A 82 -17.80 6.70 -8.71
CA ALA A 82 -18.01 5.52 -9.52
C ALA A 82 -19.10 4.70 -8.84
N THR A 83 -20.14 4.39 -9.62
CA THR A 83 -21.24 3.49 -9.28
C THR A 83 -20.89 2.63 -8.10
N ALA A 84 -21.59 2.83 -6.98
CA ALA A 84 -21.57 1.93 -5.84
C ALA A 84 -21.59 0.50 -6.37
N GLN A 85 -20.42 -0.15 -6.42
CA GLN A 85 -20.34 -1.59 -6.48
C GLN A 85 -21.20 -2.04 -5.32
N ALA A 86 -22.24 -2.82 -5.61
CA ALA A 86 -23.17 -3.34 -4.63
C ALA A 86 -22.37 -3.73 -3.39
N ALA A 87 -22.56 -2.99 -2.29
CA ALA A 87 -21.61 -2.91 -1.19
C ALA A 87 -21.25 -4.32 -0.72
N GLU A 88 -20.10 -4.84 -1.18
CA GLU A 88 -19.58 -6.07 -0.66
C GLU A 88 -19.36 -5.85 0.83
N PRO A 89 -19.83 -6.74 1.70
CA PRO A 89 -19.76 -6.53 3.14
C PRO A 89 -18.30 -6.38 3.55
N PHE A 90 -17.97 -5.19 4.07
CA PHE A 90 -16.64 -4.89 4.56
C PHE A 90 -16.44 -5.59 5.91
N GLY A 91 -15.44 -6.48 6.00
CA GLY A 91 -15.18 -7.28 7.19
C GLY A 91 -16.16 -8.43 7.37
N GLU A 92 -16.40 -9.19 6.31
CA GLU A 92 -17.26 -10.37 6.32
C GLU A 92 -16.56 -11.53 7.06
N PRO A 93 -17.15 -12.10 8.12
CA PRO A 93 -16.56 -13.25 8.80
C PRO A 93 -16.56 -14.46 7.88
N ILE A 94 -15.39 -15.05 7.70
CA ILE A 94 -15.17 -16.24 6.88
C ILE A 94 -14.37 -17.28 7.65
N THR A 95 -14.48 -18.54 7.25
CA THR A 95 -13.58 -19.60 7.68
C THR A 95 -12.70 -19.96 6.50
N LEU A 96 -11.39 -19.79 6.66
CA LEU A 96 -10.39 -20.22 5.69
C LEU A 96 -10.26 -21.74 5.77
N ASP A 97 -10.37 -22.40 4.63
CA ASP A 97 -10.16 -23.83 4.49
C ASP A 97 -8.73 -24.11 4.02
N ALA A 98 -8.01 -24.97 4.76
CA ALA A 98 -6.69 -25.43 4.38
C ALA A 98 -6.74 -26.19 3.05
N LYS A 99 -6.14 -25.62 2.01
CA LYS A 99 -5.96 -26.23 0.69
C LYS A 99 -4.50 -26.61 0.51
N LYS A 100 -4.25 -27.64 -0.31
CA LYS A 100 -2.88 -27.99 -0.70
C LYS A 100 -2.34 -26.87 -1.59
N VAL A 101 -1.19 -26.32 -1.22
CA VAL A 101 -0.57 -25.19 -1.91
C VAL A 101 0.91 -25.44 -2.12
N VAL A 102 1.43 -24.90 -3.22
CA VAL A 102 2.86 -24.74 -3.44
C VAL A 102 3.25 -23.37 -2.93
N ILE A 103 4.22 -23.33 -2.04
CA ILE A 103 4.65 -22.14 -1.32
C ILE A 103 6.01 -21.75 -1.86
N ALA A 104 6.19 -20.52 -2.32
CA ALA A 104 7.48 -19.89 -2.54
C ALA A 104 7.73 -18.84 -1.45
N LYS A 105 8.79 -19.01 -0.67
CA LYS A 105 9.19 -18.02 0.32
C LYS A 105 10.02 -16.92 -0.34
N GLY A 106 9.65 -15.67 -0.05
CA GLY A 106 10.31 -14.47 -0.56
C GLY A 106 10.38 -13.37 0.49
N ASN A 107 11.14 -12.33 0.15
CA ASN A 107 11.18 -11.07 0.89
C ASN A 107 11.26 -9.94 -0.13
N ALA A 108 10.65 -8.80 0.19
CA ALA A 108 10.58 -7.64 -0.69
C ALA A 108 10.66 -6.33 0.11
N ASN A 109 11.11 -5.27 -0.54
CA ASN A 109 11.01 -3.91 -0.03
C ASN A 109 9.74 -3.23 -0.54
N TRP A 110 9.25 -2.22 0.18
CA TRP A 110 8.01 -1.52 -0.17
C TRP A 110 8.03 -0.90 -1.58
N ASP A 111 9.16 -0.30 -1.99
CA ASP A 111 9.34 0.28 -3.33
C ASP A 111 9.22 -0.71 -4.49
N SER A 112 9.42 -2.01 -4.25
CA SER A 112 9.38 -3.05 -5.28
C SER A 112 8.47 -4.22 -4.86
N ALA A 113 7.53 -3.93 -3.95
CA ALA A 113 6.64 -4.92 -3.35
C ALA A 113 5.90 -5.69 -4.43
N PHE A 114 5.11 -4.96 -5.22
CA PHE A 114 4.27 -5.56 -6.25
C PHE A 114 5.10 -6.32 -7.29
N ASP A 115 6.18 -5.74 -7.81
CA ASP A 115 7.04 -6.40 -8.80
C ASP A 115 7.65 -7.71 -8.27
N THR A 116 8.08 -7.74 -7.00
CA THR A 116 8.63 -8.94 -6.36
C THR A 116 7.58 -10.04 -6.14
N LEU A 117 6.35 -9.65 -5.77
CA LEU A 117 5.22 -10.58 -5.65
C LEU A 117 4.89 -11.19 -7.02
N ILE A 118 4.84 -10.35 -8.06
CA ILE A 118 4.64 -10.74 -9.45
C ILE A 118 5.72 -11.72 -9.93
N ASP A 119 7.00 -11.45 -9.67
CA ASP A 119 8.09 -12.36 -10.04
C ASP A 119 7.97 -13.72 -9.34
N SER A 120 7.59 -13.71 -8.07
CA SER A 120 7.35 -14.94 -7.30
C SER A 120 6.21 -15.78 -7.90
N PHE A 121 5.12 -15.14 -8.33
CA PHE A 121 4.03 -15.82 -9.03
C PHE A 121 4.46 -16.37 -10.38
N LYS A 122 5.23 -15.61 -11.18
CA LYS A 122 5.79 -16.11 -12.45
C LYS A 122 6.67 -17.34 -12.24
N ALA A 123 7.50 -17.34 -11.20
CA ALA A 123 8.35 -18.47 -10.87
C ALA A 123 7.55 -19.72 -10.48
N LEU A 124 6.47 -19.54 -9.70
CA LEU A 124 5.55 -20.63 -9.33
C LEU A 124 4.80 -21.16 -10.55
N GLU A 125 4.20 -20.29 -11.37
CA GLU A 125 3.51 -20.70 -12.60
C GLU A 125 4.44 -21.41 -13.58
N ALA A 126 5.66 -20.91 -13.78
CA ALA A 126 6.64 -21.55 -14.66
C ALA A 126 7.06 -22.94 -14.17
N LEU A 127 7.11 -23.16 -12.85
CA LEU A 127 7.38 -24.48 -12.28
C LEU A 127 6.20 -25.44 -12.50
N LEU A 128 4.98 -24.96 -12.31
CA LEU A 128 3.75 -25.74 -12.50
C LEU A 128 3.53 -26.10 -13.97
N ASP A 129 3.70 -25.14 -14.88
CA ASP A 129 3.55 -25.32 -16.32
C ASP A 129 4.54 -26.36 -16.88
N LYS A 130 5.82 -26.31 -16.44
CA LYS A 130 6.83 -27.32 -16.79
C LYS A 130 6.43 -28.74 -16.42
N GLN A 131 5.55 -28.91 -15.44
CA GLN A 131 5.07 -30.21 -14.97
C GLN A 131 3.66 -30.53 -15.47
N GLY A 132 3.04 -29.64 -16.25
CA GLY A 132 1.66 -29.76 -16.70
C GLY A 132 0.64 -29.67 -15.56
N ILE A 133 1.02 -29.09 -14.42
CA ILE A 133 0.14 -28.91 -13.27
C ILE A 133 -0.59 -27.59 -13.44
N LYS A 134 -1.91 -27.61 -13.33
CA LYS A 134 -2.73 -26.39 -13.34
C LYS A 134 -2.95 -25.90 -11.91
N PRO A 135 -2.93 -24.58 -11.67
CA PRO A 135 -3.44 -24.00 -10.43
C PRO A 135 -4.87 -24.45 -10.18
N ALA A 136 -5.18 -24.76 -8.93
CA ALA A 136 -6.48 -25.22 -8.45
C ALA A 136 -7.30 -24.08 -7.81
N GLY A 137 -6.91 -22.83 -8.05
CA GLY A 137 -7.54 -21.66 -7.47
C GLY A 137 -6.70 -20.41 -7.65
N ASN A 138 -7.10 -19.36 -6.95
CA ASN A 138 -6.45 -18.06 -6.94
C ASN A 138 -5.10 -18.13 -6.21
N VAL A 139 -4.14 -17.34 -6.67
CA VAL A 139 -2.85 -17.19 -5.99
C VAL A 139 -3.03 -16.32 -4.74
N MET A 140 -2.28 -16.61 -3.70
CA MET A 140 -2.34 -15.86 -2.45
C MET A 140 -0.95 -15.55 -1.90
N ILE A 141 -0.85 -14.48 -1.12
CA ILE A 141 0.34 -14.08 -0.40
C ILE A 141 0.04 -14.11 1.09
N VAL A 142 0.83 -14.85 1.86
CA VAL A 142 0.77 -14.84 3.31
C VAL A 142 1.95 -14.02 3.84
N TYR A 143 1.65 -12.89 4.46
CA TYR A 143 2.65 -12.02 5.08
C TYR A 143 3.01 -12.58 6.45
N THR A 144 4.27 -13.00 6.58
CA THR A 144 4.77 -13.65 7.80
C THR A 144 5.57 -12.71 8.70
N SER A 145 6.07 -11.61 8.14
CA SER A 145 6.77 -10.55 8.86
C SER A 145 6.73 -9.28 8.02
N THR A 146 6.53 -8.13 8.65
CA THR A 146 6.50 -6.82 8.00
C THR A 146 7.24 -5.83 8.90
N ASP A 147 8.06 -4.98 8.30
CA ASP A 147 8.91 -3.99 8.97
C ASP A 147 8.91 -2.67 8.18
N ASP A 148 9.52 -1.60 8.71
CA ASP A 148 9.57 -0.28 8.05
C ASP A 148 10.23 -0.28 6.66
N THR A 149 11.08 -1.27 6.38
CA THR A 149 11.88 -1.36 5.16
C THR A 149 11.32 -2.35 4.14
N GLY A 150 10.49 -3.31 4.57
CA GLY A 150 9.98 -4.36 3.70
C GLY A 150 9.24 -5.44 4.46
N PHE A 151 9.10 -6.60 3.84
CA PHE A 151 8.33 -7.71 4.38
C PHE A 151 8.83 -9.07 3.89
N THR A 152 8.53 -10.10 4.67
CA THR A 152 8.73 -11.50 4.31
C THR A 152 7.37 -12.15 4.05
N PHE A 153 7.26 -12.81 2.91
CA PHE A 153 6.02 -13.37 2.44
C PHE A 153 6.17 -14.82 1.97
N LEU A 154 5.04 -15.50 1.92
CA LEU A 154 4.87 -16.81 1.31
C LEU A 154 3.90 -16.64 0.15
N ALA A 155 4.39 -16.74 -1.08
CA ALA A 155 3.52 -16.80 -2.25
C ALA A 155 3.01 -18.23 -2.40
N GLU A 156 1.70 -18.41 -2.37
CA GLU A 156 1.05 -19.71 -2.38
C GLU A 156 0.17 -19.85 -3.63
N VAL A 157 0.30 -20.99 -4.31
CA VAL A 157 -0.57 -21.37 -5.43
C VAL A 157 -1.29 -22.67 -5.05
N PRO A 158 -2.64 -22.67 -4.97
CA PRO A 158 -3.40 -23.89 -4.75
C PRO A 158 -3.15 -24.90 -5.86
N VAL A 159 -2.95 -26.17 -5.51
CA VAL A 159 -2.74 -27.26 -6.47
C VAL A 159 -3.44 -28.54 -6.01
N GLU A 160 -4.03 -29.27 -6.95
CA GLU A 160 -4.55 -30.61 -6.68
C GLU A 160 -3.43 -31.66 -6.72
N GLN A 161 -2.44 -31.42 -7.58
CA GLN A 161 -1.31 -32.31 -7.81
C GLN A 161 -0.05 -31.78 -7.14
N GLU A 162 0.73 -32.69 -6.57
CA GLU A 162 1.99 -32.35 -5.91
C GLU A 162 3.10 -32.16 -6.94
N PRO A 163 3.62 -30.94 -7.14
CA PRO A 163 4.80 -30.74 -7.98
C PRO A 163 6.02 -31.49 -7.42
N LYS A 164 6.80 -32.03 -8.35
CA LYS A 164 8.12 -32.60 -8.12
C LYS A 164 9.18 -31.53 -8.34
N ASN A 165 10.44 -31.79 -7.99
CA ASN A 165 11.57 -30.91 -8.30
C ASN A 165 11.34 -29.43 -7.88
N LEU A 166 10.82 -29.21 -6.67
CA LEU A 166 10.66 -27.88 -6.11
C LEU A 166 12.01 -27.18 -5.96
N ALA A 167 12.03 -25.87 -6.24
CA ALA A 167 13.22 -25.05 -5.98
C ALA A 167 13.51 -24.97 -4.48
N LYS A 168 14.73 -24.55 -4.11
CA LYS A 168 15.17 -24.51 -2.70
C LYS A 168 14.33 -23.56 -1.83
N ASN A 169 13.77 -22.52 -2.41
CA ASN A 169 12.86 -21.57 -1.76
C ASN A 169 11.38 -21.95 -1.90
N MET A 170 11.08 -23.12 -2.50
CA MET A 170 9.73 -23.60 -2.71
C MET A 170 9.47 -24.89 -1.93
N SER A 171 8.27 -25.01 -1.38
CA SER A 171 7.84 -26.17 -0.60
C SER A 171 6.36 -26.46 -0.83
N LEU A 172 5.97 -27.71 -0.66
CA LEU A 172 4.55 -28.08 -0.59
C LEU A 172 4.06 -27.92 0.84
N GLY A 173 2.86 -27.37 1.00
CA GLY A 173 2.25 -27.15 2.29
C GLY A 173 0.73 -27.07 2.21
N LYS A 174 0.16 -26.51 3.28
CA LYS A 174 -1.26 -26.20 3.37
C LYS A 174 -1.42 -24.70 3.55
N SER A 175 -2.41 -24.12 2.88
CA SER A 175 -2.79 -22.73 3.08
C SER A 175 -3.26 -22.53 4.53
N PRO A 176 -3.14 -21.30 5.07
CA PRO A 176 -3.67 -20.98 6.38
C PRO A 176 -5.17 -21.31 6.48
N ASP A 177 -5.57 -21.82 7.65
CA ASP A 177 -6.95 -22.17 7.99
C ASP A 177 -7.42 -21.49 9.28
N GLY A 178 -8.74 -21.45 9.46
CA GLY A 178 -9.39 -20.93 10.66
C GLY A 178 -10.25 -19.70 10.41
N LYS A 179 -10.66 -19.04 11.51
CA LYS A 179 -11.55 -17.87 11.44
C LYS A 179 -10.78 -16.65 10.96
N ALA A 180 -11.32 -15.94 9.99
CA ALA A 180 -10.78 -14.68 9.49
C ALA A 180 -11.92 -13.71 9.16
N LEU A 181 -11.56 -12.44 8.98
CA LEU A 181 -12.41 -11.46 8.31
C LEU A 181 -11.92 -11.28 6.87
N LYS A 182 -12.84 -11.31 5.93
CA LYS A 182 -12.59 -11.00 4.52
C LYS A 182 -12.91 -9.54 4.25
N PHE A 183 -11.97 -8.88 3.59
CA PHE A 183 -12.11 -7.53 3.04
C PHE A 183 -11.77 -7.58 1.56
N VAL A 184 -12.46 -6.80 0.75
CA VAL A 184 -12.23 -6.80 -0.69
C VAL A 184 -11.64 -5.45 -1.08
N HIS A 185 -10.49 -5.49 -1.74
CA HIS A 185 -9.89 -4.36 -2.38
C HIS A 185 -10.14 -4.39 -3.88
N HIS A 186 -10.49 -3.24 -4.42
CA HIS A 186 -10.64 -3.00 -5.85
C HIS A 186 -9.74 -1.83 -6.23
N GLY A 187 -8.80 -2.05 -7.14
CA GLY A 187 -7.89 -1.02 -7.63
C GLY A 187 -6.42 -1.40 -7.56
N SER A 188 -5.55 -0.42 -7.81
CA SER A 188 -4.09 -0.63 -7.82
C SER A 188 -3.56 -1.03 -6.46
N TYR A 189 -2.51 -1.85 -6.47
CA TYR A 189 -1.77 -2.22 -5.27
C TYR A 189 -1.27 -1.00 -4.48
N ASP A 190 -0.97 0.12 -5.13
CA ASP A 190 -0.61 1.38 -4.45
C ASP A 190 -1.67 1.88 -3.46
N ASN A 191 -2.95 1.56 -3.70
CA ASN A 191 -4.05 1.95 -2.83
C ASN A 191 -4.31 0.93 -1.70
N MET A 192 -3.47 -0.10 -1.54
CA MET A 192 -3.56 -1.07 -0.44
C MET A 192 -3.54 -0.40 0.94
N ASP A 193 -2.71 0.63 1.15
CA ASP A 193 -2.58 1.33 2.45
C ASP A 193 -3.94 1.84 2.96
N ASN A 194 -4.77 2.43 2.08
CA ASN A 194 -6.12 2.86 2.42
C ASN A 194 -7.02 1.70 2.89
N THR A 195 -6.86 0.52 2.30
CA THR A 195 -7.64 -0.67 2.67
C THR A 195 -7.21 -1.18 4.03
N TYR A 196 -5.91 -1.21 4.30
CA TYR A 196 -5.36 -1.60 5.60
C TYR A 196 -5.76 -0.63 6.73
N GLU A 197 -5.78 0.68 6.46
CA GLU A 197 -6.30 1.66 7.41
C GLU A 197 -7.78 1.42 7.71
N ALA A 198 -8.60 1.17 6.69
CA ALA A 198 -10.02 0.86 6.86
C ALA A 198 -10.24 -0.45 7.65
N ILE A 199 -9.45 -1.49 7.38
CA ILE A 199 -9.45 -2.77 8.11
C ILE A 199 -9.16 -2.53 9.59
N THR A 200 -8.11 -1.78 9.90
CA THR A 200 -7.69 -1.52 11.28
C THR A 200 -8.79 -0.80 12.06
N ASN A 201 -9.39 0.23 11.45
CA ASN A 201 -10.52 0.94 12.05
C ASN A 201 -11.73 0.02 12.28
N HIS A 202 -12.00 -0.91 11.35
CA HIS A 202 -13.09 -1.87 11.49
C HIS A 202 -12.86 -2.88 12.62
N LEU A 203 -11.61 -3.35 12.79
CA LEU A 203 -11.22 -4.23 13.87
C LEU A 203 -11.34 -3.54 15.23
N ASP A 204 -10.91 -2.29 15.33
CA ASP A 204 -11.03 -1.47 16.55
C ASP A 204 -12.48 -1.22 16.95
N ASP A 205 -13.33 -0.78 16.00
CA ASP A 205 -14.76 -0.53 16.23
C ASP A 205 -15.48 -1.79 16.78
N LYS A 206 -15.16 -2.96 16.21
CA LYS A 206 -15.70 -4.24 16.64
C LYS A 206 -14.96 -4.88 17.83
N LYS A 207 -13.88 -4.26 18.30
CA LYS A 207 -12.99 -4.78 19.36
C LYS A 207 -12.53 -6.20 19.08
N LEU A 208 -12.16 -6.46 17.82
CA LEU A 208 -11.67 -7.74 17.36
C LEU A 208 -10.14 -7.74 17.36
N GLU A 209 -9.55 -8.79 17.90
CA GLU A 209 -8.11 -8.99 17.87
C GLU A 209 -7.73 -9.83 16.65
N ALA A 210 -6.96 -9.23 15.74
CA ALA A 210 -6.36 -9.91 14.62
C ALA A 210 -5.06 -10.61 15.03
N LYS A 211 -4.64 -11.59 14.22
CA LYS A 211 -3.28 -12.13 14.25
C LYS A 211 -2.32 -11.19 13.55
N ASP A 212 -1.04 -11.32 13.88
CA ASP A 212 0.09 -10.60 13.25
C ASP A 212 0.43 -11.21 11.87
N THR A 213 -0.58 -11.47 11.05
CA THR A 213 -0.45 -12.15 9.76
C THR A 213 -1.60 -11.70 8.88
N PHE A 214 -1.28 -11.31 7.65
CA PHE A 214 -2.27 -10.94 6.64
C PHE A 214 -2.17 -11.90 5.46
N ILE A 215 -3.30 -12.16 4.83
CA ILE A 215 -3.35 -13.03 3.65
C ILE A 215 -4.04 -12.24 2.54
N GLU A 216 -3.36 -12.05 1.42
CA GLU A 216 -3.92 -11.42 0.23
C GLU A 216 -4.18 -12.49 -0.81
N GLU A 217 -5.42 -12.67 -1.24
CA GLU A 217 -5.80 -13.57 -2.33
C GLU A 217 -6.17 -12.75 -3.56
N TYR A 218 -5.46 -12.98 -4.66
CA TYR A 218 -5.67 -12.27 -5.91
C TYR A 218 -6.76 -12.95 -6.72
N ILE A 219 -7.97 -12.38 -6.70
CA ILE A 219 -9.14 -12.91 -7.41
C ILE A 219 -8.99 -12.73 -8.92
N THR A 220 -8.39 -11.62 -9.32
CA THR A 220 -7.93 -11.39 -10.69
C THR A 220 -6.47 -11.80 -10.83
N ASP A 221 -6.11 -12.39 -11.97
CA ASP A 221 -4.72 -12.76 -12.27
C ASP A 221 -3.84 -11.49 -12.34
N PRO A 222 -2.91 -11.30 -11.39
CA PRO A 222 -2.12 -10.06 -11.30
C PRO A 222 -1.04 -9.97 -12.41
N LEU A 223 -0.82 -11.05 -13.16
CA LEU A 223 0.12 -11.09 -14.29
C LEU A 223 -0.51 -10.63 -15.61
N LYS A 224 -1.84 -10.67 -15.68
CA LYS A 224 -2.62 -10.40 -16.91
C LYS A 224 -3.58 -9.23 -16.76
N THR A 225 -3.93 -8.88 -15.53
CA THR A 225 -4.90 -7.82 -15.22
C THR A 225 -4.17 -6.51 -15.00
N ALA A 226 -4.73 -5.41 -15.54
CA ALA A 226 -4.22 -4.08 -15.27
C ALA A 226 -4.35 -3.75 -13.78
N GLU A 227 -3.40 -2.98 -13.24
CA GLU A 227 -3.31 -2.68 -11.81
C GLU A 227 -4.60 -2.01 -11.29
N ASP A 228 -5.21 -1.10 -12.06
CA ASP A 228 -6.47 -0.44 -11.70
C ASP A 228 -7.70 -1.36 -11.69
N LYS A 229 -7.56 -2.59 -12.19
CA LYS A 229 -8.62 -3.62 -12.25
C LYS A 229 -8.36 -4.79 -11.31
N LEU A 230 -7.32 -4.72 -10.47
CA LEU A 230 -7.04 -5.79 -9.53
C LEU A 230 -8.14 -5.88 -8.49
N VAL A 231 -8.57 -7.12 -8.24
CA VAL A 231 -9.45 -7.47 -7.13
C VAL A 231 -8.68 -8.38 -6.20
N ILE A 232 -8.45 -7.90 -4.97
CA ILE A 232 -7.64 -8.57 -3.97
C ILE A 232 -8.51 -8.76 -2.72
N ASN A 233 -8.71 -10.01 -2.31
CA ASN A 233 -9.33 -10.32 -1.04
C ASN A 233 -8.24 -10.30 0.05
N VAL A 234 -8.35 -9.38 0.99
CA VAL A 234 -7.51 -9.34 2.18
C VAL A 234 -8.21 -10.10 3.30
N TYR A 235 -7.62 -11.20 3.74
CA TYR A 235 -8.07 -11.96 4.90
C TYR A 235 -7.22 -11.62 6.12
N VAL A 236 -7.92 -11.32 7.22
CA VAL A 236 -7.33 -11.04 8.51
C VAL A 236 -7.72 -12.16 9.47
N PRO A 237 -6.83 -13.13 9.75
CA PRO A 237 -7.07 -14.17 10.73
C PRO A 237 -7.33 -13.56 12.11
N LEU A 238 -8.35 -14.08 12.79
CA LEU A 238 -8.71 -13.65 14.15
C LEU A 238 -7.97 -14.50 15.19
N LYS A 239 -7.76 -13.93 16.38
CA LYS A 239 -7.09 -14.59 17.51
C LYS A 239 -8.01 -15.56 18.26
#